data_AF-A0A662EHD1-F1
#
_entry.id   AF-A0A662EHD1-F1
#
_cell.length_a   1.000
_cell.length_b   1.000
_cell.length_c   1.000
_cell.angle_alpha   90.00
_cell.angle_beta   90.00
_cell.angle_gamma   90.00
#
_symmetry.space_group_name_H-M   'P 1'
#
loop_
_entity.id
_entity.type
_entity.pdbx_description
1 polymer ?
#
loop_
_entity_poly.entity_id
_entity_poly.type
_entity_poly.pdbx_seq_one_letter_code
_entity_poly.pdbx_strand_id
1 'polypeptide(L)'
;MHDQRGLTSLLRRIDGAGYGAYKRLRGAWRFPGFTLYVEHVQGDPFAAPSRLRVQVPGEVAGFPRDLFRTRARRVALEDFLVRALAREIPKVTKGKRGSGRSGEFSTVDFGQCVLPRTAVRVSEEGVEAILSAGLPAAGRRVLGREAEAMLLSELPELVRRALLYKSLDPQAVKRHVECGEDAEALRGQLAEHGLVAFVAEGAVLPRASGVSDRPLRQGAVPFTPPESLAVTLERPNAGPIRGMGIPEGVTLIVGGGYHGKSTLLSALAQGVY
;
A
#
# COMPACT_ATOMS: atom_id res chain seq x y z
N MET A 1 8.36 -24.97 13.45
CA MET A 1 7.68 -24.49 12.22
C MET A 1 6.82 -25.63 11.71
N HIS A 2 5.52 -25.41 11.51
CA HIS A 2 4.58 -26.44 11.05
C HIS A 2 4.49 -26.43 9.52
N ASP A 3 4.03 -27.52 8.90
CA ASP A 3 3.86 -27.61 7.45
C ASP A 3 2.40 -27.33 7.02
N GLN A 4 2.21 -27.13 5.72
CA GLN A 4 0.90 -26.89 5.13
C GLN A 4 -0.10 -28.03 5.41
N ARG A 5 0.34 -29.30 5.44
CA ARG A 5 -0.51 -30.46 5.73
C ARG A 5 -1.01 -30.47 7.18
N GLY A 6 -0.16 -30.04 8.11
CA GLY A 6 -0.52 -29.81 9.50
C GLY A 6 -1.61 -28.75 9.63
N LEU A 7 -1.53 -27.67 8.85
CA LEU A 7 -2.56 -26.62 8.83
C LEU A 7 -3.90 -27.18 8.35
N THR A 8 -3.90 -27.93 7.24
CA THR A 8 -5.10 -28.61 6.72
C THR A 8 -5.72 -29.52 7.78
N SER A 9 -4.91 -30.37 8.40
CA SER A 9 -5.38 -31.33 9.41
C SER A 9 -5.95 -30.62 10.65
N LEU A 10 -5.33 -29.51 11.06
CA LEU A 10 -5.83 -28.69 12.16
C LEU A 10 -7.19 -28.07 11.82
N LEU A 11 -7.31 -27.43 10.66
CA LEU A 11 -8.54 -26.74 10.22
C LEU A 11 -9.72 -27.69 10.12
N ARG A 12 -9.50 -28.89 9.55
CA ARG A 12 -10.54 -29.93 9.48
C ARG A 12 -10.96 -30.45 10.86
N ARG A 13 -10.01 -30.59 11.80
CA ARG A 13 -10.30 -31.06 13.16
C ARG A 13 -11.08 -30.05 13.99
N ILE A 14 -10.87 -28.75 13.78
CA ILE A 14 -11.57 -27.69 14.52
C ILE A 14 -12.89 -27.26 13.86
N ASP A 15 -13.23 -27.83 12.70
CA ASP A 15 -14.50 -27.55 12.01
C ASP A 15 -15.70 -27.84 12.92
N GLY A 16 -16.62 -26.89 13.03
CA GLY A 16 -17.78 -26.96 13.92
C GLY A 16 -17.49 -26.78 15.43
N ALA A 17 -16.21 -26.71 15.85
CA ALA A 17 -15.85 -26.46 17.25
C ALA A 17 -16.17 -25.00 17.67
N GLY A 18 -16.11 -24.73 18.97
CA GLY A 18 -16.22 -23.37 19.48
C GLY A 18 -15.12 -22.46 18.92
N TYR A 19 -15.46 -21.20 18.66
CA TYR A 19 -14.59 -20.23 17.96
C TYR A 19 -13.17 -20.11 18.52
N GLY A 20 -13.02 -20.23 19.84
CA GLY A 20 -11.72 -20.21 20.51
C GLY A 20 -10.73 -21.27 20.02
N ALA A 21 -11.19 -22.33 19.33
CA ALA A 21 -10.34 -23.33 18.71
C ALA A 21 -9.38 -22.73 17.66
N TYR A 22 -9.72 -21.60 17.03
CA TYR A 22 -8.82 -20.89 16.12
C TYR A 22 -7.52 -20.42 16.78
N LYS A 23 -7.46 -20.24 18.12
CA LYS A 23 -6.22 -19.85 18.82
C LYS A 23 -5.07 -20.82 18.57
N ARG A 24 -5.39 -22.07 18.21
CA ARG A 24 -4.43 -23.11 17.83
C ARG A 24 -3.72 -22.85 16.50
N LEU A 25 -4.21 -21.91 15.69
CA LEU A 25 -3.55 -21.49 14.44
C LEU A 25 -2.30 -20.64 14.70
N ARG A 26 -2.15 -20.05 15.89
CA ARG A 26 -1.04 -19.16 16.20
C ARG A 26 0.31 -19.86 15.97
N GLY A 27 1.22 -19.18 15.28
CA GLY A 27 2.55 -19.71 14.96
C GLY A 27 2.88 -19.61 13.47
N ALA A 28 3.95 -20.30 13.08
CA ALA A 28 4.51 -20.27 11.72
C ALA A 28 4.20 -21.56 10.95
N TRP A 29 3.66 -21.39 9.74
CA TRP A 29 3.26 -22.44 8.81
C TRP A 29 4.00 -22.27 7.48
N ARG A 30 4.75 -23.29 7.09
CA ARG A 30 5.54 -23.29 5.86
C ARG A 30 4.68 -23.71 4.68
N PHE A 31 4.66 -22.87 3.65
CA PHE A 31 4.06 -23.13 2.36
C PHE A 31 5.16 -23.28 1.28
N PRO A 32 4.83 -23.84 0.11
CA PRO A 32 5.69 -23.71 -1.06
C PRO A 32 5.90 -22.22 -1.41
N GLY A 33 7.14 -21.75 -1.30
CA GLY A 33 7.54 -20.39 -1.71
C GLY A 33 7.32 -19.28 -0.68
N PHE A 34 6.66 -19.52 0.45
CA PHE A 34 6.52 -18.52 1.51
C PHE A 34 6.25 -19.14 2.89
N THR A 35 6.35 -18.33 3.95
CA THR A 35 5.94 -18.71 5.31
C THR A 35 4.79 -17.83 5.77
N LEU A 36 3.74 -18.44 6.30
CA LEU A 36 2.63 -17.77 6.95
C LEU A 36 2.86 -17.75 8.46
N TYR A 37 2.87 -16.56 9.05
CA TYR A 37 2.82 -16.35 10.48
C TYR A 37 1.42 -15.88 10.89
N VAL A 38 0.78 -16.63 11.77
CA VAL A 38 -0.47 -16.22 12.42
C VAL A 38 -0.08 -15.57 13.75
N GLU A 39 0.05 -14.25 13.74
CA GLU A 39 0.59 -13.47 14.87
C GLU A 39 -0.46 -13.30 15.98
N HIS A 40 -1.68 -12.96 15.56
CA HIS A 40 -2.82 -12.76 16.43
C HIS A 40 -4.07 -13.42 15.84
N VAL A 41 -4.85 -14.08 16.69
CA VAL A 41 -6.14 -14.68 16.34
C VAL A 41 -7.23 -13.93 17.07
N GLN A 42 -8.23 -13.45 16.32
CA GLN A 42 -9.37 -12.72 16.87
C GLN A 42 -10.12 -13.54 17.94
N GLY A 43 -10.59 -12.89 19.00
CA GLY A 43 -11.23 -13.57 20.14
C GLY A 43 -12.61 -14.14 19.83
N ASP A 44 -13.33 -13.51 18.91
CA ASP A 44 -14.65 -13.89 18.42
C ASP A 44 -14.85 -13.39 16.96
N PRO A 45 -15.90 -13.82 16.24
CA PRO A 45 -16.13 -13.44 14.84
C PRO A 45 -16.39 -11.95 14.57
N PHE A 46 -16.73 -11.17 15.60
CA PHE A 46 -17.05 -9.74 15.53
C PHE A 46 -15.92 -8.84 16.06
N ALA A 47 -14.90 -9.44 16.69
CA ALA A 47 -13.70 -8.75 17.16
C ALA A 47 -12.83 -8.24 16.00
N ALA A 48 -11.82 -7.43 16.34
CA ALA A 48 -10.79 -7.01 15.40
C ALA A 48 -10.18 -8.25 14.68
N PRO A 49 -10.04 -8.22 13.34
CA PRO A 49 -9.61 -9.38 12.58
C PRO A 49 -8.24 -9.94 13.01
N SER A 50 -8.01 -11.21 12.69
CA SER A 50 -6.75 -11.91 12.93
C SER A 50 -5.63 -11.27 12.11
N ARG A 51 -4.43 -11.20 12.68
CA ARG A 51 -3.25 -10.61 12.04
C ARG A 51 -2.37 -11.71 11.48
N LEU A 52 -2.17 -11.67 10.18
CA LEU A 52 -1.31 -12.57 9.44
C LEU A 52 -0.09 -11.80 8.94
N ARG A 53 1.08 -12.43 8.97
CA ARG A 53 2.28 -11.96 8.29
C ARG A 53 2.74 -13.02 7.31
N VAL A 54 2.88 -12.65 6.05
CA VAL A 54 3.44 -13.49 4.99
C VAL A 54 4.88 -13.08 4.77
N GLN A 55 5.79 -14.04 4.73
CA GLN A 55 7.20 -13.82 4.40
C GLN A 55 7.55 -14.62 3.14
N VAL A 56 7.88 -13.91 2.07
CA VAL A 56 8.34 -14.49 0.79
C VAL A 56 9.85 -14.28 0.69
N PRO A 57 10.66 -15.35 0.59
CA PRO A 57 12.11 -15.22 0.41
C PRO A 57 12.48 -14.43 -0.84
N GLY A 58 13.59 -13.69 -0.81
CA GLY A 58 14.03 -12.82 -1.90
C GLY A 58 14.16 -13.53 -3.25
N GLU A 59 14.72 -14.75 -3.25
CA GLU A 59 14.84 -15.60 -4.44
C GLU A 59 13.49 -15.98 -5.07
N VAL A 60 12.43 -16.05 -4.26
CA VAL A 60 11.06 -16.35 -4.72
C VAL A 60 10.35 -15.07 -5.16
N ALA A 61 10.49 -14.00 -4.38
CA ALA A 61 9.87 -12.70 -4.66
C ALA A 61 10.41 -12.09 -5.96
N GLY A 62 11.72 -12.21 -6.19
CA GLY A 62 12.36 -11.91 -7.48
C GLY A 62 12.41 -10.43 -7.86
N PHE A 63 12.29 -9.50 -6.90
CA PHE A 63 12.40 -8.07 -7.18
C PHE A 63 13.87 -7.69 -7.47
N PRO A 64 14.17 -7.01 -8.60
CA PRO A 64 15.49 -6.48 -8.86
C PRO A 64 15.94 -5.49 -7.77
N ARG A 65 17.19 -5.61 -7.32
CA ARG A 65 17.79 -4.74 -6.30
C ARG A 65 17.66 -3.25 -6.61
N ASP A 66 17.69 -2.89 -7.89
CA ASP A 66 17.55 -1.51 -8.34
C ASP A 66 16.22 -0.86 -7.88
N LEU A 67 15.17 -1.64 -7.67
CA LEU A 67 13.87 -1.15 -7.21
C LEU A 67 13.81 -0.80 -5.72
N PHE A 68 14.82 -1.16 -4.93
CA PHE A 68 14.83 -0.90 -3.48
C PHE A 68 16.22 -0.56 -2.91
N ARG A 69 17.17 -0.18 -3.80
CA ARG A 69 18.55 0.19 -3.46
C ARG A 69 18.63 1.46 -2.60
N THR A 70 17.75 2.43 -2.86
CA THR A 70 17.61 3.66 -2.05
C THR A 70 16.38 3.57 -1.16
N ARG A 71 16.35 4.36 -0.07
CA ARG A 71 15.18 4.43 0.83
C ARG A 71 13.93 4.85 0.07
N ALA A 72 14.01 5.88 -0.78
CA ALA A 72 12.87 6.39 -1.54
C ALA A 72 12.27 5.32 -2.46
N ARG A 73 13.12 4.63 -3.22
CA ARG A 73 12.70 3.52 -4.09
C ARG A 73 12.05 2.38 -3.32
N ARG A 74 12.65 1.99 -2.19
CA ARG A 74 12.10 0.93 -1.32
C ARG A 74 10.72 1.29 -0.79
N VAL A 75 10.54 2.50 -0.27
CA VAL A 75 9.24 2.96 0.24
C VAL A 75 8.19 2.99 -0.87
N ALA A 76 8.56 3.46 -2.07
CA ALA A 76 7.67 3.44 -3.22
C ALA A 76 7.30 2.01 -3.67
N LEU A 77 8.25 1.08 -3.64
CA LEU A 77 7.99 -0.33 -3.94
C LEU A 77 7.06 -0.96 -2.90
N GLU A 78 7.31 -0.74 -1.61
CA GLU A 78 6.45 -1.20 -0.51
C GLU A 78 5.01 -0.69 -0.67
N ASP A 79 4.84 0.59 -0.99
CA ASP A 79 3.53 1.19 -1.29
C ASP A 79 2.86 0.55 -2.52
N PHE A 80 3.61 0.32 -3.60
CA PHE A 80 3.08 -0.39 -4.77
C PHE A 80 2.54 -1.77 -4.41
N LEU A 81 3.26 -2.53 -3.58
CA LEU A 81 2.86 -3.87 -3.17
C LEU A 81 1.63 -3.86 -2.25
N VAL A 82 1.51 -2.87 -1.36
CA VAL A 82 0.28 -2.66 -0.58
C VAL A 82 -0.91 -2.41 -1.50
N ARG A 83 -0.76 -1.55 -2.51
CA ARG A 83 -1.81 -1.27 -3.51
C ARG A 83 -2.14 -2.49 -4.36
N ALA A 84 -1.13 -3.29 -4.71
CA ALA A 84 -1.31 -4.53 -5.44
C ALA A 84 -2.14 -5.53 -4.62
N LEU A 85 -1.81 -5.72 -3.33
CA LEU A 85 -2.61 -6.54 -2.42
C LEU A 85 -4.05 -6.04 -2.33
N ALA A 86 -4.26 -4.74 -2.07
CA ALA A 86 -5.59 -4.15 -1.98
C ALA A 86 -6.42 -4.36 -3.26
N ARG A 87 -5.78 -4.32 -4.43
CA ARG A 87 -6.43 -4.57 -5.73
C ARG A 87 -6.75 -6.04 -5.97
N GLU A 88 -5.90 -6.96 -5.52
CA GLU A 88 -6.07 -8.40 -5.80
C GLU A 88 -6.98 -9.10 -4.77
N ILE A 89 -7.03 -8.63 -3.52
CA ILE A 89 -7.94 -9.15 -2.47
C ILE A 89 -9.38 -9.33 -2.96
N PRO A 90 -10.09 -8.32 -3.49
CA PRO A 90 -11.48 -8.50 -3.94
C PRO A 90 -11.63 -9.40 -5.18
N LYS A 91 -10.55 -9.66 -5.92
CA LYS A 91 -10.59 -10.52 -7.12
C LYS A 91 -10.35 -11.99 -6.82
N VAL A 92 -9.55 -12.26 -5.79
CA VAL A 92 -9.15 -13.61 -5.40
C VAL A 92 -10.07 -14.17 -4.31
N THR A 93 -10.57 -13.30 -3.44
CA THR A 93 -11.30 -13.73 -2.25
C THR A 93 -12.80 -13.76 -2.49
N LYS A 94 -13.45 -14.84 -2.08
CA LYS A 94 -14.92 -14.96 -2.13
C LYS A 94 -15.62 -13.89 -1.27
N GLY A 95 -14.99 -13.52 -0.14
CA GLY A 95 -15.60 -12.66 0.88
C GLY A 95 -16.81 -13.31 1.57
N LYS A 96 -17.27 -12.70 2.67
CA LYS A 96 -18.56 -12.96 3.34
C LYS A 96 -18.93 -14.45 3.48
N ARG A 97 -18.11 -15.19 4.25
CA ARG A 97 -18.24 -16.65 4.47
C ARG A 97 -18.97 -17.01 5.77
N GLY A 98 -19.78 -16.11 6.32
CA GLY A 98 -20.45 -16.33 7.60
C GLY A 98 -20.84 -15.03 8.30
N SER A 99 -20.79 -15.03 9.63
CA SER A 99 -21.18 -13.89 10.46
C SER A 99 -20.07 -12.82 10.56
N GLY A 100 -20.45 -11.54 10.69
CA GLY A 100 -19.48 -10.45 10.85
C GLY A 100 -18.60 -10.24 9.61
N ARG A 101 -17.29 -10.04 9.80
CA ARG A 101 -16.29 -9.92 8.71
C ARG A 101 -15.72 -11.28 8.28
N SER A 102 -16.47 -12.36 8.47
CA SER A 102 -16.04 -13.72 8.16
C SER A 102 -15.65 -13.88 6.69
N GLY A 103 -14.46 -14.43 6.45
CA GLY A 103 -13.94 -14.71 5.11
C GLY A 103 -13.34 -13.50 4.40
N GLU A 104 -13.12 -12.38 5.08
CA GLU A 104 -12.51 -11.19 4.50
C GLU A 104 -10.99 -11.18 4.75
N PHE A 105 -10.21 -11.07 3.67
CA PHE A 105 -8.87 -10.50 3.78
C PHE A 105 -8.96 -8.99 3.63
N SER A 106 -8.10 -8.27 4.34
CA SER A 106 -7.89 -6.85 4.10
C SER A 106 -6.43 -6.49 4.33
N THR A 107 -5.98 -5.49 3.59
CA THR A 107 -4.77 -4.75 3.89
C THR A 107 -5.17 -3.31 4.18
N VAL A 108 -4.25 -2.58 4.77
CA VAL A 108 -4.41 -1.15 5.02
C VAL A 108 -4.41 -0.38 3.69
N ASP A 109 -5.32 0.59 3.55
CA ASP A 109 -5.39 1.53 2.42
C ASP A 109 -5.12 2.95 2.94
N PHE A 110 -4.34 3.72 2.20
CA PHE A 110 -3.87 5.04 2.62
C PHE A 110 -4.03 6.11 1.54
N GLY A 111 -4.97 5.90 0.62
CA GLY A 111 -5.33 6.91 -0.36
C GLY A 111 -4.17 7.23 -1.29
N GLN A 112 -3.88 8.52 -1.49
CA GLN A 112 -2.96 8.96 -2.54
C GLN A 112 -1.49 9.05 -2.13
N CYS A 113 -1.18 9.06 -0.83
CA CYS A 113 0.17 9.35 -0.34
C CYS A 113 1.03 8.09 -0.22
N VAL A 114 2.31 8.21 -0.60
CA VAL A 114 3.33 7.15 -0.47
C VAL A 114 4.07 7.38 0.85
N LEU A 115 3.87 6.50 1.85
CA LEU A 115 4.51 6.64 3.16
C LEU A 115 5.29 5.36 3.52
N PRO A 116 6.37 5.46 4.31
CA PRO A 116 7.02 4.30 4.91
C PRO A 116 6.08 3.63 5.91
N ARG A 117 5.86 2.31 5.78
CA ARG A 117 4.87 1.59 6.60
C ARG A 117 5.31 0.17 6.94
N THR A 118 4.65 -0.41 7.94
CA THR A 118 4.87 -1.79 8.39
C THR A 118 4.05 -2.83 7.62
N ALA A 119 3.13 -2.38 6.76
CA ALA A 119 2.21 -3.26 6.04
C ALA A 119 2.90 -4.13 5.01
N VAL A 120 3.91 -3.58 4.33
CA VAL A 120 4.82 -4.34 3.48
C VAL A 120 6.24 -3.84 3.76
N ARG A 121 7.18 -4.77 3.84
CA ARG A 121 8.62 -4.48 3.95
C ARG A 121 9.36 -5.21 2.86
N VAL A 122 10.27 -4.52 2.17
CA VAL A 122 11.14 -5.11 1.15
C VAL A 122 12.60 -5.02 1.56
N SER A 123 13.34 -6.10 1.39
CA SER A 123 14.78 -6.18 1.63
C SER A 123 15.42 -7.25 0.76
N GLU A 124 16.73 -7.42 0.85
CA GLU A 124 17.46 -8.52 0.20
C GLU A 124 16.97 -9.90 0.68
N GLU A 125 16.52 -10.01 1.94
CA GLU A 125 15.95 -11.24 2.51
C GLU A 125 14.61 -11.62 1.86
N GLY A 126 13.91 -10.63 1.30
CA GLY A 126 12.65 -10.80 0.58
C GLY A 126 11.58 -9.79 0.98
N VAL A 127 10.33 -10.24 0.86
CA VAL A 127 9.13 -9.42 1.07
C VAL A 127 8.36 -9.94 2.27
N GLU A 128 8.07 -9.06 3.22
CA GLU A 128 7.12 -9.32 4.29
C GLU A 128 5.85 -8.50 4.07
N ALA A 129 4.68 -9.11 4.23
CA ALA A 129 3.39 -8.45 4.10
C ALA A 129 2.47 -8.79 5.28
N ILE A 130 1.84 -7.79 5.87
CA ILE A 130 0.86 -7.93 6.94
C ILE A 130 -0.55 -7.82 6.37
N LEU A 131 -1.37 -8.82 6.65
CA LEU A 131 -2.77 -8.91 6.25
C LEU A 131 -3.66 -9.09 7.47
N SER A 132 -4.84 -8.52 7.41
CA SER A 132 -5.95 -8.84 8.31
C SER A 132 -6.80 -9.94 7.70
N ALA A 133 -7.21 -10.91 8.50
CA ALA A 133 -8.05 -12.03 8.07
C ALA A 133 -9.19 -12.23 9.07
N GLY A 134 -10.44 -12.00 8.62
CA GLY A 134 -11.62 -12.36 9.38
C GLY A 134 -11.85 -13.87 9.27
N LEU A 135 -11.46 -14.64 10.29
CA LEU A 135 -11.60 -16.10 10.25
C LEU A 135 -13.09 -16.51 10.24
N PRO A 136 -13.50 -17.43 9.36
CA PRO A 136 -14.92 -17.68 9.09
C PRO A 136 -15.61 -18.46 10.21
N ALA A 137 -16.85 -18.06 10.51
CA ALA A 137 -17.68 -18.70 11.51
C ALA A 137 -19.19 -18.59 11.23
N ALA A 138 -19.95 -19.57 11.72
CA ALA A 138 -21.41 -19.53 11.82
C ALA A 138 -21.79 -19.30 13.28
N GLY A 139 -22.19 -18.06 13.62
CA GLY A 139 -22.25 -17.64 15.01
C GLY A 139 -20.89 -17.83 15.68
N ARG A 140 -20.83 -18.56 16.81
CA ARG A 140 -19.57 -18.86 17.53
C ARG A 140 -18.96 -20.22 17.17
N ARG A 141 -19.36 -20.84 16.06
CA ARG A 141 -18.79 -22.10 15.59
C ARG A 141 -17.85 -21.87 14.41
N VAL A 142 -16.69 -22.51 14.45
CA VAL A 142 -15.66 -22.46 13.41
C VAL A 142 -16.20 -23.06 12.10
N LEU A 143 -15.99 -22.37 10.98
CA LEU A 143 -16.16 -22.91 9.63
C LEU A 143 -14.79 -23.31 9.08
N GLY A 144 -14.28 -24.46 9.52
CA GLY A 144 -12.93 -24.94 9.25
C GLY A 144 -12.68 -25.19 7.77
N ARG A 145 -13.68 -25.68 7.02
CA ARG A 145 -13.59 -25.87 5.56
C ARG A 145 -13.46 -24.54 4.81
N GLU A 146 -14.19 -23.52 5.24
CA GLU A 146 -14.09 -22.17 4.68
C GLU A 146 -12.73 -21.54 5.05
N ALA A 147 -12.21 -21.77 6.26
CA ALA A 147 -10.88 -21.32 6.64
C ALA A 147 -9.78 -22.04 5.85
N GLU A 148 -9.96 -23.33 5.56
CA GLU A 148 -9.09 -24.10 4.67
C GLU A 148 -9.04 -23.47 3.28
N ALA A 149 -10.18 -23.21 2.64
CA ALA A 149 -10.19 -22.53 1.34
C ALA A 149 -9.52 -21.14 1.39
N MET A 150 -9.74 -20.39 2.48
CA MET A 150 -9.19 -19.04 2.67
C MET A 150 -7.66 -19.05 2.78
N LEU A 151 -7.11 -19.89 3.67
CA LEU A 151 -5.68 -19.90 3.99
C LEU A 151 -4.85 -20.79 3.06
N LEU A 152 -5.44 -21.84 2.49
CA LEU A 152 -4.72 -22.84 1.69
C LEU A 152 -4.91 -22.68 0.18
N SER A 153 -5.89 -21.90 -0.27
CA SER A 153 -6.12 -21.62 -1.70
C SER A 153 -6.02 -20.13 -2.03
N GLU A 154 -6.80 -19.28 -1.36
CA GLU A 154 -6.85 -17.85 -1.68
C GLU A 154 -5.57 -17.11 -1.27
N LEU A 155 -5.04 -17.37 -0.07
CA LEU A 155 -3.81 -16.72 0.39
C LEU A 155 -2.60 -17.02 -0.52
N PRO A 156 -2.28 -18.28 -0.88
CA PRO A 156 -1.22 -18.56 -1.85
C PRO A 156 -1.41 -17.83 -3.19
N GLU A 157 -2.65 -17.72 -3.67
CA GLU A 157 -2.97 -17.01 -4.91
C GLU A 157 -2.76 -15.50 -4.77
N LEU A 158 -3.10 -14.90 -3.62
CA LEU A 158 -2.78 -13.50 -3.31
C LEU A 158 -1.28 -13.24 -3.30
N VAL A 159 -0.51 -14.12 -2.63
CA VAL A 159 0.96 -14.03 -2.62
C VAL A 159 1.50 -14.08 -4.05
N ARG A 160 1.03 -15.05 -4.84
CA ARG A 160 1.46 -15.21 -6.23
C ARG A 160 1.19 -13.96 -7.07
N ARG A 161 0.00 -13.39 -6.99
CA ARG A 161 -0.42 -12.25 -7.83
C ARG A 161 0.14 -10.91 -7.40
N ALA A 162 0.36 -10.70 -6.10
CA ALA A 162 0.70 -9.38 -5.56
C ALA A 162 2.14 -9.25 -5.07
N LEU A 163 2.79 -10.35 -4.65
CA LEU A 163 4.09 -10.31 -3.96
C LEU A 163 5.23 -10.95 -4.75
N LEU A 164 4.98 -11.45 -5.96
CA LEU A 164 6.02 -12.00 -6.84
C LEU A 164 6.21 -11.09 -8.06
N TYR A 165 7.44 -10.62 -8.27
CA TYR A 165 7.75 -9.68 -9.35
C TYR A 165 7.33 -10.18 -10.73
N LYS A 166 7.55 -11.48 -11.01
CA LYS A 166 7.16 -12.13 -12.28
C LYS A 166 5.67 -12.10 -12.60
N SER A 167 4.81 -11.82 -11.62
CA SER A 167 3.35 -11.75 -11.78
C SER A 167 2.83 -10.31 -11.84
N LEU A 168 3.70 -9.33 -11.71
CA LEU A 168 3.39 -7.91 -11.80
C LEU A 168 3.80 -7.36 -13.17
N ASP A 169 3.20 -6.25 -13.59
CA ASP A 169 3.69 -5.48 -14.74
C ASP A 169 5.02 -4.79 -14.36
N PRO A 170 6.16 -5.22 -14.93
CA PRO A 170 7.47 -4.66 -14.59
C PRO A 170 7.56 -3.15 -14.85
N GLN A 171 6.87 -2.66 -15.88
CA GLN A 171 6.89 -1.25 -16.25
C GLN A 171 6.04 -0.41 -15.31
N ALA A 172 4.90 -0.93 -14.85
CA ALA A 172 4.10 -0.26 -13.82
C ALA A 172 4.85 -0.15 -12.48
N VAL A 173 5.53 -1.22 -12.06
CA VAL A 173 6.36 -1.21 -10.84
C VAL A 173 7.46 -0.18 -10.97
N LYS A 174 8.21 -0.22 -12.08
CA LYS A 174 9.32 0.70 -12.34
C LYS A 174 8.87 2.16 -12.31
N ARG A 175 7.81 2.51 -13.05
CA ARG A 175 7.27 3.89 -13.07
C ARG A 175 6.84 4.38 -11.69
N HIS A 176 6.23 3.53 -10.86
CA HIS A 176 5.81 3.91 -9.51
C HIS A 176 7.01 4.19 -8.60
N VAL A 177 8.02 3.32 -8.68
CA VAL A 177 9.28 3.45 -7.91
C VAL A 177 10.06 4.69 -8.31
N GLU A 178 10.23 4.93 -9.61
CA GLU A 178 10.92 6.11 -10.15
C GLU A 178 10.20 7.41 -9.78
N CYS A 179 8.86 7.43 -9.86
CA CYS A 179 8.06 8.59 -9.44
C CYS A 179 8.25 8.92 -7.96
N GLY A 180 8.27 7.91 -7.08
CA GLY A 180 8.51 8.12 -5.65
C GLY A 180 9.92 8.63 -5.35
N GLU A 181 10.94 8.16 -6.08
CA GLU A 181 12.31 8.67 -5.96
C GLU A 181 12.44 10.10 -6.49
N ASP A 182 11.79 10.41 -7.61
CA ASP A 182 11.77 11.76 -8.18
C ASP A 182 11.10 12.76 -7.20
N ALA A 183 10.00 12.37 -6.56
CA ALA A 183 9.33 13.21 -5.56
C ALA A 183 10.24 13.49 -4.34
N GLU A 184 10.92 12.48 -3.83
CA GLU A 184 11.89 12.65 -2.74
C GLU A 184 13.06 13.55 -3.16
N ALA A 185 13.60 13.36 -4.37
CA ALA A 185 14.71 14.15 -4.89
C ALA A 185 14.35 15.63 -5.05
N LEU A 186 13.13 15.94 -5.52
CA LEU A 186 12.63 17.31 -5.61
C LEU A 186 12.51 17.95 -4.23
N ARG A 187 11.97 17.23 -3.24
CA ARG A 187 11.89 17.72 -1.85
C ARG A 187 13.28 17.97 -1.26
N GLY A 188 14.26 17.12 -1.57
CA GLY A 188 15.65 17.27 -1.12
C GLY A 188 16.36 18.50 -1.68
N GLN A 189 15.98 18.97 -2.87
CA GLN A 189 16.61 20.14 -3.52
C GLN A 189 16.13 21.49 -2.99
N LEU A 190 15.01 21.55 -2.26
CA LEU A 190 14.35 22.80 -1.90
C LEU A 190 15.27 23.75 -1.11
N ALA A 191 15.91 23.25 -0.05
CA ALA A 191 16.77 24.06 0.81
C ALA A 191 18.00 24.61 0.06
N GLU A 192 18.62 23.82 -0.81
CA GLU A 192 19.78 24.23 -1.61
C GLU A 192 19.45 25.34 -2.60
N HIS A 193 18.19 25.44 -3.01
CA HIS A 193 17.69 26.47 -3.91
C HIS A 193 17.03 27.65 -3.16
N GLY A 194 17.09 27.69 -1.82
CA GLY A 194 16.43 28.72 -1.01
C GLY A 194 14.91 28.70 -1.12
N LEU A 195 14.33 27.52 -1.38
CA LEU A 195 12.89 27.31 -1.57
C LEU A 195 12.29 26.60 -0.35
N VAL A 196 11.06 26.95 -0.02
CA VAL A 196 10.23 26.23 0.98
C VAL A 196 9.18 25.33 0.34
N ALA A 197 8.87 25.54 -0.94
CA ALA A 197 7.98 24.69 -1.70
C ALA A 197 8.21 24.80 -3.21
N PHE A 198 7.78 23.77 -3.94
CA PHE A 198 7.78 23.72 -5.39
C PHE A 198 6.46 23.17 -5.92
N VAL A 199 5.88 23.84 -6.92
CA VAL A 199 4.66 23.38 -7.60
C VAL A 199 4.98 23.18 -9.07
N ALA A 200 5.01 21.93 -9.52
CA ALA A 200 5.32 21.57 -10.89
C ALA A 200 4.33 22.20 -11.89
N GLU A 201 4.86 22.67 -13.02
CA GLU A 201 4.06 23.05 -14.16
C GLU A 201 3.24 21.84 -14.67
N GLY A 202 1.97 22.08 -15.01
CA GLY A 202 1.01 21.05 -15.39
C GLY A 202 0.36 20.31 -14.22
N ALA A 203 0.67 20.63 -12.96
CA ALA A 203 0.08 19.97 -11.80
C ALA A 203 -1.45 20.18 -11.72
N VAL A 204 -2.18 19.11 -11.40
CA VAL A 204 -3.62 19.16 -11.13
C VAL A 204 -3.84 19.24 -9.62
N LEU A 205 -4.00 20.46 -9.13
CA LEU A 205 -4.22 20.77 -7.71
C LEU A 205 -5.65 20.44 -7.20
N PRO A 206 -6.75 20.77 -7.92
CA PRO A 206 -8.09 20.53 -7.39
C PRO A 206 -8.39 19.05 -7.20
N ARG A 207 -9.13 18.73 -6.13
CA ARG A 207 -9.56 17.36 -5.81
C ARG A 207 -10.93 17.06 -6.43
N ALA A 208 -11.23 15.78 -6.58
CA ALA A 208 -12.45 15.30 -7.20
C ALA A 208 -13.71 15.72 -6.41
N SER A 209 -13.65 15.75 -5.08
CA SER A 209 -14.70 16.26 -4.20
C SER A 209 -14.15 16.54 -2.79
N GLY A 210 -14.96 17.15 -1.92
CA GLY A 210 -14.57 17.40 -0.52
C GLY A 210 -14.38 16.15 0.36
N VAL A 211 -14.73 14.96 -0.15
CA VAL A 211 -14.58 13.66 0.55
C VAL A 211 -13.64 12.70 -0.17
N SER A 212 -13.01 13.14 -1.27
CA SER A 212 -12.15 12.31 -2.11
C SER A 212 -10.86 13.04 -2.44
N ASP A 213 -9.76 12.52 -1.91
CA ASP A 213 -8.43 13.02 -2.20
C ASP A 213 -7.94 12.59 -3.58
N ARG A 214 -8.77 12.25 -4.55
CA ARG A 214 -8.32 12.00 -5.94
C ARG A 214 -8.24 13.31 -6.72
N PRO A 215 -7.39 13.42 -7.76
CA PRO A 215 -7.37 14.62 -8.61
C PRO A 215 -8.70 14.78 -9.37
N LEU A 216 -9.12 16.03 -9.58
CA LEU A 216 -10.24 16.36 -10.46
C LEU A 216 -9.88 15.98 -11.90
N ARG A 217 -10.67 15.10 -12.52
CA ARG A 217 -10.35 14.53 -13.84
C ARG A 217 -10.83 15.38 -15.02
N GLN A 218 -11.91 16.14 -14.85
CA GLN A 218 -12.54 16.90 -15.93
C GLN A 218 -12.73 18.35 -15.48
N GLY A 219 -12.41 19.29 -16.37
CA GLY A 219 -12.53 20.73 -16.10
C GLY A 219 -11.46 21.30 -15.16
N ALA A 220 -10.44 20.52 -14.79
CA ALA A 220 -9.31 21.03 -14.03
C ALA A 220 -8.40 21.88 -14.95
N VAL A 221 -8.03 23.07 -14.47
CA VAL A 221 -7.01 23.90 -15.12
C VAL A 221 -5.64 23.47 -14.58
N PRO A 222 -4.72 22.95 -15.43
CA PRO A 222 -3.37 22.63 -14.99
C PRO A 222 -2.65 23.88 -14.49
N PHE A 223 -1.82 23.70 -13.46
CA PHE A 223 -1.06 24.81 -12.89
C PHE A 223 0.00 25.32 -13.86
N THR A 224 0.10 26.63 -14.03
CA THR A 224 1.17 27.28 -14.80
C THR A 224 1.91 28.24 -13.86
N PRO A 225 3.24 28.11 -13.72
CA PRO A 225 4.01 28.99 -12.84
C PRO A 225 4.09 30.40 -13.45
N PRO A 226 4.04 31.46 -12.62
CA PRO A 226 4.38 32.80 -13.11
C PRO A 226 5.88 32.87 -13.39
N GLU A 227 6.28 33.53 -14.49
CA GLU A 227 7.68 33.60 -14.93
C GLU A 227 8.63 34.12 -13.84
N SER A 228 8.17 35.08 -13.02
CA SER A 228 8.97 35.65 -11.92
C SER A 228 9.30 34.67 -10.80
N LEU A 229 8.60 33.53 -10.72
CA LEU A 229 8.85 32.46 -9.74
C LEU A 229 9.15 31.12 -10.42
N ALA A 230 9.36 31.12 -11.74
CA ALA A 230 9.62 29.90 -12.48
C ALA A 230 11.05 29.44 -12.22
N VAL A 231 11.19 28.22 -11.73
CA VAL A 231 12.47 27.54 -11.53
C VAL A 231 12.41 26.15 -12.17
N THR A 232 13.58 25.58 -12.47
CA THR A 232 13.69 24.20 -12.95
C THR A 232 14.47 23.40 -11.92
N LEU A 233 13.89 22.28 -11.48
CA LEU A 233 14.53 21.33 -10.58
C LEU A 233 14.79 20.02 -11.34
N GLU A 234 15.75 19.24 -10.86
CA GLU A 234 16.16 18.00 -11.54
C GLU A 234 15.48 16.77 -10.91
N ARG A 235 15.13 15.79 -11.74
CA ARG A 235 14.65 14.49 -11.28
C ARG A 235 15.59 13.40 -11.78
N PRO A 236 16.03 12.48 -10.93
CA PRO A 236 16.99 11.45 -11.32
C PRO A 236 16.46 10.49 -12.39
N ASN A 237 15.13 10.28 -12.47
CA ASN A 237 14.54 9.35 -13.43
C ASN A 237 13.83 10.06 -14.60
N ALA A 238 13.01 11.07 -14.33
CA ALA A 238 12.25 11.77 -15.36
C ALA A 238 12.90 13.07 -15.90
N GLY A 239 14.10 13.42 -15.43
CA GLY A 239 14.85 14.60 -15.88
C GLY A 239 14.28 15.93 -15.38
N PRO A 240 14.69 17.07 -15.95
CA PRO A 240 14.32 18.40 -15.46
C PRO A 240 12.80 18.60 -15.46
N ILE A 241 12.32 19.39 -14.51
CA ILE A 241 10.93 19.82 -14.43
C ILE A 241 10.83 21.28 -14.03
N ARG A 242 10.10 22.05 -14.82
CA ARG A 242 9.80 23.45 -14.56
C ARG A 242 8.59 23.58 -13.62
N GLY A 243 8.58 24.61 -12.78
CA GLY A 243 7.49 24.87 -11.86
C GLY A 243 7.68 26.17 -11.08
N MET A 244 6.76 26.45 -10.17
CA MET A 244 6.82 27.62 -9.29
C MET A 244 7.63 27.27 -8.05
N GLY A 245 8.76 27.94 -7.85
CA GLY A 245 9.52 27.89 -6.61
C GLY A 245 9.05 28.98 -5.65
N ILE A 246 8.64 28.58 -4.44
CA ILE A 246 8.29 29.53 -3.38
C ILE A 246 9.54 29.74 -2.51
N PRO A 247 10.13 30.94 -2.48
CA PRO A 247 11.33 31.20 -1.70
C PRO A 247 11.07 31.25 -0.20
N GLU A 248 12.13 31.14 0.59
CA GLU A 248 12.09 31.44 2.02
C GLU A 248 11.56 32.86 2.32
N GLY A 249 10.87 33.00 3.45
CA GLY A 249 10.26 34.27 3.88
C GLY A 249 8.73 34.21 3.92
N VAL A 250 8.10 35.35 3.63
CA VAL A 250 6.63 35.49 3.68
C VAL A 250 6.08 35.60 2.27
N THR A 251 5.25 34.62 1.87
CA THR A 251 4.55 34.62 0.58
C THR A 251 3.05 34.84 0.79
N LEU A 252 2.48 35.84 0.12
CA LEU A 252 1.04 36.11 0.17
C LEU A 252 0.33 35.55 -1.07
N ILE A 253 -0.64 34.66 -0.85
CA ILE A 253 -1.53 34.14 -1.90
C ILE A 253 -2.83 34.95 -1.88
N VAL A 254 -2.99 35.86 -2.84
CA VAL A 254 -4.14 36.79 -2.94
C VAL A 254 -5.06 36.45 -4.11
N GLY A 255 -6.27 37.03 -4.13
CA GLY A 255 -7.26 36.84 -5.20
C GLY A 255 -8.71 36.76 -4.69
N GLY A 256 -9.68 36.83 -5.61
CA GLY A 256 -11.12 36.78 -5.31
C GLY A 256 -11.60 35.46 -4.67
N GLY A 257 -12.82 35.48 -4.12
CA GLY A 257 -13.47 34.26 -3.61
C GLY A 257 -13.59 33.20 -4.72
N TYR A 258 -13.32 31.93 -4.41
CA TYR A 258 -13.37 30.80 -5.36
C TYR A 258 -12.31 30.80 -6.49
N HIS A 259 -11.27 31.62 -6.42
CA HIS A 259 -10.16 31.64 -7.39
C HIS A 259 -9.02 30.63 -7.10
N GLY A 260 -9.28 29.55 -6.35
CA GLY A 260 -8.29 28.47 -6.15
C GLY A 260 -7.19 28.70 -5.10
N LYS A 261 -7.22 29.79 -4.33
CA LYS A 261 -6.23 30.08 -3.26
C LYS A 261 -6.09 28.93 -2.26
N SER A 262 -7.21 28.49 -1.68
CA SER A 262 -7.22 27.37 -0.73
C SER A 262 -6.82 26.06 -1.39
N THR A 263 -7.11 25.87 -2.68
CA THR A 263 -6.67 24.70 -3.45
C THR A 263 -5.16 24.62 -3.53
N LEU A 264 -4.50 25.75 -3.88
CA LEU A 264 -3.05 25.84 -3.90
C LEU A 264 -2.45 25.61 -2.51
N LEU A 265 -2.98 26.30 -1.48
CA LEU A 265 -2.48 26.16 -0.11
C LEU A 265 -2.64 24.73 0.43
N SER A 266 -3.76 24.07 0.16
CA SER A 266 -3.96 22.66 0.52
C SER A 266 -3.00 21.73 -0.20
N ALA A 267 -2.71 21.98 -1.49
CA ALA A 267 -1.73 21.19 -2.22
C ALA A 267 -0.31 21.36 -1.64
N LEU A 268 0.08 22.59 -1.27
CA LEU A 268 1.35 22.87 -0.58
C LEU A 268 1.44 22.15 0.76
N ALA A 269 0.35 22.18 1.56
CA ALA A 269 0.30 21.48 2.85
C ALA A 269 0.44 19.96 2.71
N GLN A 270 -0.07 19.38 1.62
CA GLN A 270 0.09 17.94 1.32
C GLN A 270 1.44 17.62 0.67
N GLY A 271 2.17 18.62 0.18
CA GLY A 271 3.49 18.46 -0.48
C GLY A 271 4.61 18.00 0.44
N VAL A 272 4.33 17.79 1.74
CA VAL A 272 5.26 17.16 2.69
C VAL A 272 5.38 15.63 2.49
N TYR A 273 4.47 15.02 1.72
CA TYR A 273 4.41 13.59 1.46
C TYR A 273 5.02 13.23 0.09
#